data_AF-A0A916N7V1-F1
#
_entry.id   AF-A0A916N7V1-F1
#
_cell.length_a   1.000
_cell.length_b   1.000
_cell.length_c   1.000
_cell.angle_alpha   90.00
_cell.angle_beta   90.00
_cell.angle_gamma   90.00
#
_symmetry.space_group_name_H-M   'P 1'
#
loop_
_entity.id
_entity.type
_entity.pdbx_description
1 polymer ?
#
loop_
_entity_poly.entity_id
_entity_poly.type
_entity_poly.pdbx_seq_one_letter_code
_entity_poly.pdbx_strand_id
1 'polypeptide(L)'
;MHTFYLFPFRVLYLYDPLKEAEPTQVLFSVSKKNFKKAVDRNLIRRRCREAYRLQKEILVSGSSAARPAYIAFLYLAKETSTFSVIEKAMGQSLARLSKLPPASKSDTVNS
;
A
#
# COMPACT_ATOMS: atom_id res chain seq x y z
N MET A 1 -8.91 -9.49 6.56
CA MET A 1 -7.68 -8.76 6.18
C MET A 1 -7.17 -9.34 4.88
N HIS A 2 -7.02 -8.51 3.83
CA HIS A 2 -6.58 -8.97 2.51
C HIS A 2 -5.15 -8.53 2.23
N THR A 3 -4.43 -9.29 1.38
CA THR A 3 -3.06 -8.96 1.01
C THR A 3 -2.76 -9.36 -0.42
N PHE A 4 -1.90 -8.61 -1.09
CA PHE A 4 -1.28 -9.02 -2.36
C PHE A 4 0.17 -8.56 -2.42
N TYR A 5 0.91 -9.13 -3.36
CA TYR A 5 2.31 -8.83 -3.60
C TYR A 5 2.46 -8.09 -4.92
N LEU A 6 3.21 -7.00 -4.88
CA LEU A 6 3.62 -6.26 -6.06
C LEU A 6 4.97 -5.63 -5.74
N PHE A 7 6.05 -6.26 -6.23
CA PHE A 7 7.40 -5.86 -5.88
C PHE A 7 7.64 -4.36 -6.14
N PRO A 8 8.20 -3.60 -5.17
CA PRO A 8 8.87 -4.07 -3.95
C PRO A 8 7.95 -4.18 -2.73
N PHE A 9 6.63 -4.11 -2.89
CA PHE A 9 5.66 -4.09 -1.80
C PHE A 9 4.95 -5.42 -1.59
N ARG A 10 4.67 -5.72 -0.32
CA ARG A 10 3.49 -6.47 0.09
C ARG A 10 2.47 -5.47 0.58
N VAL A 11 1.27 -5.50 0.01
CA VAL A 11 0.19 -4.58 0.36
C VAL A 11 -0.80 -5.35 1.21
N LEU A 12 -1.19 -4.78 2.35
CA LEU A 12 -2.28 -5.26 3.18
C LEU A 12 -3.37 -4.20 3.22
N TYR A 13 -4.63 -4.61 3.20
CA TYR A 13 -5.74 -3.66 3.23
C TYR A 13 -6.97 -4.23 3.94
N LEU A 14 -7.77 -3.31 4.46
CA LEU A 14 -8.98 -3.56 5.24
C LEU A 14 -10.07 -2.58 4.83
N TYR A 15 -11.27 -3.10 4.65
CA TYR A 15 -12.49 -2.30 4.54
C TYR A 15 -13.10 -2.16 5.93
N ASP A 16 -13.64 -0.97 6.22
CA ASP A 16 -14.38 -0.69 7.44
C ASP A 16 -15.62 0.13 7.08
N PRO A 17 -16.83 -0.49 7.09
CA PRO A 17 -18.07 0.20 6.74
C PRO A 17 -18.37 1.42 7.61
N LEU A 18 -17.85 1.47 8.84
CA LEU A 18 -18.05 2.59 9.74
C LEU A 18 -17.17 3.80 9.39
N LYS A 19 -16.20 3.63 8.49
CA LYS A 19 -15.21 4.64 8.09
C LYS A 19 -15.24 4.98 6.60
N GLU A 20 -16.34 4.69 5.91
CA GLU A 20 -16.46 4.99 4.47
C GLU A 20 -16.27 6.48 4.15
N ALA A 21 -16.74 7.38 5.02
CA ALA A 21 -16.59 8.82 4.84
C ALA A 21 -15.18 9.35 5.19
N GLU A 22 -14.33 8.55 5.85
CA GLU A 22 -12.99 8.98 6.28
C GLU A 22 -11.94 8.76 5.18
N PRO A 23 -10.90 9.61 5.09
CA PRO A 23 -9.75 9.36 4.22
C PRO A 23 -9.06 8.03 4.56
N THR A 24 -8.66 7.27 3.54
CA THR A 24 -7.90 6.04 3.76
C THR A 24 -6.62 6.31 4.53
N GLN A 25 -6.42 5.55 5.61
CA GLN A 25 -5.22 5.62 6.41
C GLN A 25 -4.15 4.69 5.84
N VAL A 26 -2.93 5.23 5.64
CA VAL A 26 -1.83 4.51 4.99
C VAL A 26 -0.63 4.40 5.91
N LEU A 27 -0.13 3.18 6.07
CA LEU A 27 1.07 2.84 6.82
C LEU A 27 2.19 2.37 5.88
N PHE A 28 3.42 2.82 6.14
CA PHE A 28 4.62 2.34 5.44
C PHE A 28 5.56 1.63 6.41
N SER A 29 5.79 0.35 6.19
CA SER A 29 6.70 -0.48 7.00
C SER A 29 7.95 -0.86 6.22
N VAL A 30 9.11 -0.71 6.86
CA VAL A 30 10.43 -1.04 6.29
C VAL A 30 11.19 -1.90 7.29
N SER A 31 11.72 -3.04 6.82
CA SER A 31 12.41 -4.03 7.66
C SER A 31 13.64 -3.44 8.37
N LYS A 32 13.66 -3.54 9.71
CA LYS A 32 14.85 -3.21 10.52
C LYS A 32 15.98 -4.23 10.33
N LYS A 33 15.64 -5.48 9.99
CA LYS A 33 16.60 -6.57 9.77
C LYS A 33 17.43 -6.34 8.50
N ASN A 34 16.77 -5.93 7.41
CA ASN A 34 17.43 -5.70 6.12
C ASN A 34 18.13 -4.33 6.07
N PHE A 35 17.51 -3.30 6.67
CA PHE A 35 18.03 -1.93 6.67
C PHE A 35 18.44 -1.52 8.08
N LYS A 36 19.68 -1.82 8.45
CA LYS A 36 20.20 -1.54 9.80
C LYS A 36 20.32 -0.03 10.07
N LYS A 37 20.72 0.76 9.07
CA LYS A 37 20.88 2.21 9.21
C LYS A 37 19.52 2.90 9.23
N ALA A 38 19.33 3.85 10.15
CA ALA A 38 18.10 4.65 10.23
C ALA A 38 17.91 5.52 8.98
N VAL A 39 19.00 6.05 8.43
CA VAL A 39 19.00 6.92 7.25
C VAL A 39 18.40 6.18 6.04
N ASP A 40 18.80 4.93 5.79
CA ASP A 40 18.28 4.13 4.66
C ASP A 40 16.78 3.86 4.80
N ARG A 41 16.34 3.46 6.00
CA ARG A 41 14.91 3.26 6.29
C ARG A 41 14.10 4.55 6.10
N ASN A 42 14.64 5.68 6.55
CA ASN A 42 13.98 6.97 6.42
C ASN A 42 13.89 7.41 4.96
N LEU A 43 14.94 7.18 4.17
CA LEU A 43 14.94 7.43 2.73
C LEU A 43 13.86 6.61 2.02
N ILE A 44 13.78 5.31 2.30
CA ILE A 44 12.75 4.43 1.70
C ILE A 44 11.35 4.90 2.09
N ARG A 45 11.09 5.16 3.39
CA ARG A 45 9.78 5.68 3.83
C ARG A 45 9.42 7.01 3.19
N ARG A 46 10.39 7.93 3.04
CA ARG A 46 10.19 9.21 2.36
C ARG A 46 9.84 8.99 0.90
N ARG A 47 10.56 8.14 0.16
CA ARG A 47 10.25 7.79 -1.24
C ARG A 47 8.86 7.19 -1.38
N CYS A 48 8.47 6.26 -0.51
CA CYS A 48 7.15 5.64 -0.54
C CYS A 48 6.02 6.66 -0.27
N ARG A 49 6.21 7.54 0.72
CA ARG A 49 5.23 8.61 1.01
C ARG A 49 5.08 9.59 -0.15
N GLU A 50 6.19 10.00 -0.77
CA GLU A 50 6.13 10.90 -1.93
C GLU A 50 5.45 10.24 -3.13
N ALA A 51 5.80 8.99 -3.45
CA ALA A 51 5.14 8.24 -4.52
C ALA A 51 3.62 8.13 -4.28
N TYR A 52 3.22 7.79 -3.05
CA TYR A 52 1.80 7.77 -2.68
C TYR A 52 1.16 9.15 -2.80
N ARG A 53 1.80 10.20 -2.29
CA ARG A 53 1.25 11.57 -2.32
C ARG A 53 0.97 12.03 -3.75
N LEU A 54 1.84 11.70 -4.70
CA LEU A 54 1.69 12.07 -6.11
C LEU A 54 0.59 11.28 -6.83
N GLN A 55 0.29 10.06 -6.37
CA GLN A 55 -0.59 9.12 -7.08
C GLN A 55 -1.88 8.78 -6.30
N LYS A 56 -2.10 9.35 -5.11
CA LYS A 56 -3.24 9.03 -4.23
C LYS A 56 -4.60 9.24 -4.91
N GLU A 57 -4.69 10.16 -5.88
CA GLU A 57 -5.93 10.46 -6.61
C GLU A 57 -6.47 9.23 -7.35
N ILE A 58 -5.59 8.28 -7.74
CA ILE A 58 -6.00 6.98 -8.31
C ILE A 58 -6.94 6.22 -7.37
N LEU A 59 -6.76 6.37 -6.06
CA LEU A 59 -7.57 5.72 -5.03
C LEU A 59 -8.73 6.60 -4.57
N VAL A 60 -8.55 7.93 -4.51
CA VAL A 60 -9.54 8.88 -3.98
C VAL A 60 -10.63 9.22 -4.99
N SER A 61 -10.35 9.15 -6.29
CA SER A 61 -11.33 9.45 -7.35
C SER A 61 -12.47 8.43 -7.48
N GLY A 62 -12.36 7.25 -6.84
CA GLY A 62 -13.41 6.23 -6.83
C GLY A 62 -14.49 6.47 -5.78
N SER A 63 -15.52 5.61 -5.77
CA SER A 63 -16.55 5.64 -4.72
C SER A 63 -15.94 5.34 -3.34
N SER A 64 -16.26 6.18 -2.34
CA SER A 64 -15.78 6.03 -0.97
C SER A 64 -16.13 4.66 -0.36
N ALA A 65 -17.29 4.09 -0.71
CA ALA A 65 -17.72 2.76 -0.24
C ALA A 65 -16.90 1.60 -0.85
N ALA A 66 -16.24 1.82 -1.99
CA ALA A 66 -15.40 0.82 -2.65
C ALA A 66 -13.92 0.92 -2.25
N ARG A 67 -13.57 1.86 -1.36
CA ARG A 67 -12.19 2.15 -0.97
C ARG A 67 -11.83 1.48 0.37
N PRO A 68 -10.65 0.86 0.50
CA PRO A 68 -10.18 0.38 1.79
C PRO A 68 -10.02 1.53 2.79
N ALA A 69 -10.46 1.31 4.04
CA ALA A 69 -10.27 2.27 5.13
C ALA A 69 -8.80 2.30 5.59
N TYR A 70 -8.12 1.16 5.56
CA TYR A 70 -6.72 1.03 5.96
C TYR A 70 -5.89 0.32 4.90
N ILE A 71 -4.69 0.84 4.64
CA ILE A 71 -3.69 0.22 3.77
C ILE A 71 -2.33 0.20 4.48
N ALA A 72 -1.63 -0.92 4.43
CA ALA A 72 -0.24 -1.02 4.85
C ALA A 72 0.64 -1.49 3.69
N PHE A 73 1.65 -0.69 3.34
CA PHE A 73 2.70 -1.03 2.40
C PHE A 73 3.92 -1.54 3.15
N LEU A 74 4.23 -2.82 2.99
CA LEU A 74 5.41 -3.46 3.56
C LEU A 74 6.47 -3.56 2.47
N TYR A 75 7.59 -2.88 2.68
CA TYR A 75 8.71 -2.90 1.75
C TYR A 75 9.51 -4.20 1.89
N LEU A 76 9.47 -5.04 0.84
CA LEU A 76 10.04 -6.37 0.80
C LEU A 76 11.46 -6.42 0.20
N ALA A 77 11.83 -5.44 -0.62
CA ALA A 77 13.15 -5.44 -1.23
C ALA A 77 14.25 -5.38 -0.16
N LYS A 78 15.35 -6.08 -0.41
CA LYS A 78 16.50 -6.15 0.50
C LYS A 78 17.50 -5.01 0.28
N GLU A 79 17.30 -4.24 -0.77
CA GLU A 79 18.14 -3.12 -1.18
C GLU A 79 17.31 -1.84 -1.34
N THR A 80 18.00 -0.69 -1.34
CA THR A 80 17.37 0.63 -1.46
C THR A 80 16.97 0.89 -2.91
N SER A 81 15.71 0.64 -3.26
CA SER A 81 15.18 0.92 -4.60
C SER A 81 15.14 2.42 -4.89
N THR A 82 15.36 2.78 -6.15
CA THR A 82 15.24 4.16 -6.62
C THR A 82 13.80 4.66 -6.51
N PHE A 83 13.63 5.99 -6.57
CA PHE A 83 12.30 6.58 -6.51
C PHE A 83 11.41 6.10 -7.66
N SER A 84 11.93 6.05 -8.90
CA SER A 84 11.18 5.61 -10.08
C SER A 84 10.62 4.18 -9.94
N VAL A 85 11.40 3.25 -9.38
CA VAL A 85 10.92 1.87 -9.12
C VAL A 85 9.78 1.87 -8.11
N ILE A 86 9.93 2.64 -7.03
CA ILE A 86 8.91 2.77 -5.98
C ILE A 86 7.63 3.42 -6.53
N GLU A 87 7.76 4.49 -7.30
CA GLU A 87 6.65 5.24 -7.92
C GLU A 87 5.86 4.36 -8.90
N LYS A 88 6.54 3.61 -9.76
CA LYS A 88 5.88 2.69 -10.68
C LYS A 88 5.09 1.62 -9.93
N ALA A 89 5.70 0.98 -8.93
CA ALA A 89 5.06 -0.06 -8.13
C ALA A 89 3.90 0.49 -7.28
N MET A 90 4.03 1.73 -6.77
CA MET A 90 2.98 2.41 -6.03
C MET A 90 1.76 2.65 -6.91
N GLY A 91 1.95 3.23 -8.10
CA GLY A 91 0.86 3.47 -9.05
C GLY A 91 0.13 2.18 -9.44
N GLN A 92 0.87 1.11 -9.72
CA GLN A 92 0.26 -0.20 -10.02
C GLN A 92 -0.51 -0.78 -8.81
N SER A 93 0.01 -0.61 -7.59
CA SER A 93 -0.65 -1.07 -6.38
C SER A 93 -1.95 -0.32 -6.12
N LEU A 94 -1.95 1.01 -6.26
CA LEU A 94 -3.13 1.85 -6.10
C LEU A 94 -4.18 1.58 -7.18
N ALA A 95 -3.76 1.42 -8.43
CA ALA A 95 -4.66 1.06 -9.53
C ALA A 95 -5.29 -0.33 -9.37
N ARG A 96 -4.59 -1.26 -8.71
CA ARG A 96 -5.17 -2.56 -8.34
C ARG A 96 -6.19 -2.39 -7.21
N LEU A 97 -5.85 -1.62 -6.18
CA LEU A 97 -6.74 -1.36 -5.04
C LEU A 97 -8.05 -0.66 -5.46
N SER A 98 -7.99 0.27 -6.41
CA SER A 98 -9.20 0.98 -6.87
C SER A 98 -10.18 0.09 -7.67
N LYS A 99 -9.72 -1.06 -8.15
CA LYS A 99 -10.55 -2.02 -8.92
C LYS A 99 -11.06 -3.20 -8.08
N LEU A 100 -10.61 -3.32 -6.83
CA LEU A 100 -10.99 -4.44 -5.99
C LEU A 100 -12.37 -4.20 -5.35
N PRO A 101 -13.29 -5.16 -5.40
CA PRO A 101 -14.60 -5.01 -4.80
C PRO A 101 -14.49 -4.89 -3.27
N PRO A 102 -15.32 -4.03 -2.62
CA PRO A 102 -15.46 -4.03 -1.17
C PRO A 102 -15.95 -5.42 -0.75
N ALA A 103 -15.22 -6.03 0.17
CA ALA A 103 -15.25 -7.47 0.44
C ALA A 103 -16.67 -8.07 0.54
N SER A 104 -17.07 -8.83 -0.49
CA SER A 104 -18.12 -9.84 -0.44
C SER A 104 -17.50 -11.22 -0.70
N LYS A 105 -17.34 -11.99 0.38
CA LYS A 105 -17.18 -13.46 0.48
C LYS A 105 -16.36 -14.19 -0.62
N SER A 106 -15.05 -14.31 -0.43
CA SER A 106 -14.09 -15.31 -0.98
C SER A 106 -12.69 -14.82 -0.55
N ASP A 107 -11.79 -15.53 0.13
CA ASP A 107 -11.53 -16.97 0.19
C ASP A 107 -10.96 -17.36 1.56
N THR A 108 -11.49 -18.47 2.06
CA THR A 108 -10.86 -19.35 3.03
C THR A 108 -9.76 -20.12 2.31
N VAL A 109 -8.51 -20.03 2.81
CA VAL A 109 -7.46 -21.07 2.85
C VAL A 109 -7.03 -21.75 1.52
N ASN A 110 -5.73 -21.66 1.22
CA ASN A 110 -4.80 -22.80 0.97
C ASN A 110 -3.43 -22.18 0.59
N SER A 111 -2.41 -22.32 1.44
CA SER A 111 -1.48 -23.48 1.58
C SER A 111 -0.28 -23.35 0.65
#